data_AF-A0A3M1X378-F1
#
_entry.id   AF-A0A3M1X378-F1
#
_cell.length_a   1.000
_cell.length_b   1.000
_cell.length_c   1.000
_cell.angle_alpha   90.00
_cell.angle_beta   90.00
_cell.angle_gamma   90.00
#
_symmetry.space_group_name_H-M   'P 1'
#
loop_
_entity.id
_entity.type
_entity.pdbx_description
1 polymer ?
#
loop_
_entity_poly.entity_id
_entity_poly.type
_entity_poly.pdbx_seq_one_letter_code
_entity_poly.pdbx_strand_id
1 'polypeptide(L)' 'MKTILFPTDFSPVAENALRFAYELADRLGAGIVLFHAYHPQLMD' A
#
# COMPACT_ATOMS: atom_id res chain seq x y z
N MET A 1 14.23 0.70 11.71
CA MET A 1 13.31 -0.24 11.02
C MET A 1 12.94 0.38 9.68
N LYS A 2 13.10 -0.33 8.56
CA LYS A 2 12.70 0.18 7.23
C LYS A 2 11.24 -0.21 6.98
N THR A 3 10.47 0.68 6.34
CA THR A 3 9.05 0.44 6.06
C THR A 3 8.70 0.98 4.68
N ILE A 4 7.95 0.21 3.89
CA ILE A 4 7.36 0.63 2.63
C ILE A 4 5.93 1.08 2.90
N LEU A 5 5.60 2.31 2.52
CA LEU A 5 4.21 2.78 2.48
C LEU A 5 3.63 2.37 1.11
N PHE A 6 2.64 1.48 1.12
CA PHE A 6 1.97 1.01 -0.09
C PHE A 6 0.57 1.62 -0.19
N PRO A 7 0.34 2.59 -1.08
CA PRO A 7 -1.00 3.08 -1.36
C PRO A 7 -1.80 2.04 -2.15
N THR A 8 -3.07 1.86 -1.81
CA THR A 8 -4.00 1.00 -2.54
C THR A 8 -5.32 1.72 -2.76
N ASP A 9 -5.89 1.56 -3.95
CA ASP A 9 -7.27 1.91 -4.29
C ASP A 9 -8.17 0.65 -4.39
N PHE A 10 -7.65 -0.50 -3.96
CA PHE A 10 -8.28 -1.83 -4.05
C PHE A 10 -8.55 -2.32 -5.48
N SER A 11 -7.97 -1.68 -6.50
CA SER A 11 -8.04 -2.19 -7.87
C SER A 11 -7.24 -3.49 -8.04
N PRO A 12 -7.56 -4.33 -9.05
CA PRO A 12 -6.72 -5.48 -9.41
C PRO A 12 -5.27 -5.09 -9.75
N VAL A 13 -5.05 -3.86 -10.23
CA VAL A 13 -3.71 -3.33 -10.52
C VAL A 13 -2.94 -3.10 -9.22
N ALA A 14 -3.58 -2.48 -8.22
CA ALA A 14 -2.98 -2.32 -6.89
C ALA A 14 -2.71 -3.67 -6.21
N GLU A 15 -3.59 -4.67 -6.38
CA GLU A 15 -3.33 -6.02 -5.88
C GLU A 15 -2.09 -6.65 -6.53
N ASN A 16 -1.94 -6.54 -7.85
CA ASN A 16 -0.74 -7.02 -8.53
C ASN A 16 0.52 -6.29 -8.04
N ALA A 17 0.47 -4.96 -7.88
CA ALA A 17 1.58 -4.17 -7.37
C ALA A 17 1.97 -4.54 -5.91
N LEU A 18 1.01 -4.93 -5.07
CA LEU A 18 1.27 -5.37 -3.70
C LEU A 18 2.19 -6.60 -3.65
N ARG A 19 2.09 -7.51 -4.63
CA ARG A 19 2.95 -8.70 -4.71
C ARG A 19 4.42 -8.32 -4.87
N PHE A 20 4.72 -7.27 -5.63
CA PHE A 20 6.08 -6.75 -5.79
C PHE A 20 6.57 -6.01 -4.54
N ALA A 21 5.69 -5.23 -3.90
CA ALA A 21 6.02 -4.56 -2.64
C ALA A 21 6.33 -5.56 -1.52
N TYR A 22 5.59 -6.68 -1.48
CA TYR A 22 5.85 -7.80 -0.57
C TYR A 22 7.23 -8.41 -0.76
N GLU A 23 7.55 -8.82 -1.99
CA GLU A 23 8.86 -9.38 -2.33
C GLU A 23 10.01 -8.42 -2.00
N LEU A 24 9.81 -7.12 -2.29
CA LEU A 24 10.80 -6.09 -1.97
C LEU A 24 10.98 -5.93 -0.45
N ALA A 25 9.89 -5.93 0.31
CA ALA A 25 9.93 -5.81 1.76
C ALA A 25 10.65 -6.99 2.41
N ASP A 26 10.38 -8.22 1.96
CA ASP A 26 11.01 -9.44 2.43
C ASP A 26 12.54 -9.39 2.22
N ARG A 27 12.99 -9.06 1.00
CA ARG A 27 14.41 -8.92 0.68
C ARG A 27 15.12 -7.83 1.46
N LEU A 28 14.41 -6.78 1.87
CA LEU A 28 14.97 -5.65 2.60
C LEU A 28 14.86 -5.79 4.13
N GLY A 29 14.19 -6.84 4.62
CA GLY A 29 13.80 -6.93 6.04
C GLY A 29 12.96 -5.72 6.48
N ALA A 30 12.08 -5.24 5.59
CA ALA A 30 11.24 -4.07 5.82
C ALA A 30 9.79 -4.49 6.13
N GLY A 31 9.08 -3.65 6.87
CA GLY A 31 7.62 -3.77 7.02
C GLY A 31 6.88 -3.14 5.84
N ILE A 32 5.58 -3.43 5.72
CA ILE A 32 4.68 -2.77 4.78
C ILE A 32 3.53 -2.16 5.56
N VAL A 33 3.22 -0.90 5.25
CA VAL A 33 1.98 -0.25 5.67
C VAL A 33 1.08 -0.15 4.45
N LEU A 34 -0.06 -0.84 4.49
CA LEU A 34 -1.14 -0.66 3.53
C LEU A 34 -1.89 0.63 3.85
N PHE A 35 -2.04 1.49 2.85
CA PHE A 35 -2.65 2.80 3.03
C PHE A 35 -3.71 3.06 1.95
N HIS A 36 -4.90 3.45 2.38
CA HIS A 36 -5.95 3.90 1.48
C HIS A 36 -6.35 5.32 1.87
N ALA A 37 -6.21 6.26 0.92
CA ALA A 37 -6.71 7.61 1.09
C ALA A 37 -8.12 7.69 0.50
N TYR A 38 -9.05 8.27 1.25
CA TYR A 38 -10.37 8.62 0.77
C TYR A 38 -10.66 10.08 1.11
N HIS A 39 -11.41 10.76 0.25
CA HIS A 39 -11.89 12.10 0.53
C HIS A 39 -13.34 12.00 1.04
N PRO A 40 -13.62 12.33 2.32
CA PRO A 40 -14.99 12.37 2.80
C PRO A 40 -15.73 13.51 2.09
N GLN A 41 -16.95 13.24 1.66
CA GLN A 41 -17.82 14.30 1.17
C GLN A 41 -18.28 15.13 2.38
N LEU A 42 -17.97 16.42 2.36
CA LEU A 42 -18.60 17.38 3.27
C LEU A 42 -19.99 17.65 2.70
N MET A 43 -21.04 17.29 3.45
CA MET A 43 -22.37 17.84 3.21
C MET A 43 -22.40 19.24 3.81
N ASP A 44 -22.71 20.24 2.98
CA ASP A 44 -23.09 21.58 3.45
C ASP A 44 -24.44 21.54 4.17
#